data_AF-A0A3B9GYW6-F1
#
_entry.id   AF-A0A3B9GYW6-F1
#
_cell.length_a   1.000
_cell.length_b   1.000
_cell.length_c   1.000
_cell.angle_alpha   90.00
_cell.angle_beta   90.00
_cell.angle_gamma   90.00
#
_symmetry.space_group_name_H-M   'P 1'
#
loop_
_entity.id
_entity.type
_entity.pdbx_description
1 polymer ?
#
loop_
_entity_poly.entity_id
_entity_poly.type
_entity_poly.pdbx_seq_one_letter_code
_entity_poly.pdbx_strand_id
1 'polypeptide(L)' 'MIRIGILGAAKIAPPAIIEPTRRRTDCRVVAVAARDAGRAAAYAAKHDIQHVADS' A
#
# COMPACT_ATOMS: atom_id res chain seq x y z
N MET A 1 5.29 12.94 10.25
CA MET A 1 4.54 11.73 9.84
C MET A 1 4.89 11.40 8.40
N ILE A 2 5.48 10.24 8.17
CA ILE A 2 5.93 9.77 6.87
C ILE A 2 4.76 9.11 6.13
N ARG A 3 4.56 9.49 4.88
CA ARG A 3 3.56 8.91 3.98
C ARG A 3 4.25 8.00 2.98
N ILE A 4 3.83 6.74 2.91
CA ILE A 4 4.47 5.73 2.07
C ILE A 4 3.50 5.33 0.96
N GLY A 5 4.00 5.32 -0.27
CA GLY A 5 3.34 4.74 -1.43
C GLY A 5 4.00 3.41 -1.82
N ILE A 6 3.20 2.42 -2.19
CA ILE A 6 3.68 1.13 -2.66
C ILE A 6 3.59 1.09 -4.19
N LEU A 7 4.72 0.91 -4.87
CA LEU A 7 4.75 0.67 -6.31
C LEU A 7 4.84 -0.84 -6.59
N GLY A 8 3.78 -1.37 -7.20
CA GLY A 8 3.55 -2.79 -7.42
C GLY A 8 2.86 -3.44 -6.24
N ALA A 9 1.77 -4.18 -6.51
CA ALA A 9 1.08 -5.02 -5.53
C ALA A 9 1.92 -6.26 -5.17
N ALA A 10 3.06 -6.05 -4.52
CA ALA A 10 4.05 -7.05 -4.22
C ALA A 10 3.62 -7.93 -3.03
N LYS A 11 3.90 -9.24 -3.11
CA LYS A 11 3.57 -10.19 -2.05
C LYS A 11 4.35 -9.96 -0.75
N ILE A 12 5.50 -9.28 -0.82
CA ILE A 12 6.36 -8.97 0.34
C ILE A 12 5.88 -7.74 1.14
N ALA A 13 5.09 -6.86 0.53
CA ALA A 13 4.68 -5.61 1.17
C ALA A 13 3.85 -5.79 2.45
N PRO A 14 2.98 -6.82 2.61
CA PRO A 14 2.25 -7.03 3.86
C PRO A 14 3.16 -7.25 5.09
N PRO A 15 4.09 -8.24 5.11
CA PRO A 15 4.97 -8.41 6.26
C PRO A 15 6.08 -7.35 6.36
N ALA A 16 6.53 -6.77 5.24
CA ALA A 16 7.69 -5.87 5.25
C ALA A 16 7.36 -4.41 5.59
N ILE A 17 6.19 -3.91 5.16
CA ILE A 17 5.85 -2.49 5.28
C ILE A 17 4.47 -2.27 5.88
N ILE A 18 3.41 -2.87 5.32
CA ILE A 18 2.03 -2.56 5.72
C ILE A 18 1.82 -2.88 7.20
N GLU A 19 2.13 -4.10 7.62
CA GLU A 19 1.90 -4.51 8.99
C GLU A 19 2.82 -3.77 10.00
N PRO A 20 4.13 -3.59 9.75
CA PRO A 20 4.97 -2.74 10.58
C PRO A 20 4.50 -1.29 10.71
N THR A 21 4.04 -0.67 9.61
CA THR A 21 3.51 0.71 9.65
C THR A 21 2.24 0.83 10.49
N ARG A 22 1.39 -0.20 10.55
CA ARG A 22 0.20 -0.19 11.40
C ARG A 22 0.52 -0.16 12.91
N ARG A 23 1.67 -0.69 13.32
CA ARG A 23 2.13 -0.68 14.71
C ARG A 23 2.83 0.62 15.12
N ARG A 24 3.07 1.52 14.16
CA ARG A 24 3.86 2.74 14.33
C ARG A 24 2.97 3.97 14.16
N THR A 25 3.29 5.04 14.86
CA THR A 25 2.56 6.32 14.77
C THR A 25 3.30 7.36 13.93
N ASP A 26 4.55 7.08 13.55
CA ASP A 26 5.38 7.98 12.77
C ASP A 26 5.24 7.81 11.25
N CYS A 27 4.62 6.71 10.78
CA CYS A 27 4.46 6.40 9.36
C CYS A 27 3.11 5.74 9.01
N ARG A 28 2.64 5.91 7.76
CA ARG A 28 1.43 5.27 7.24
C ARG A 28 1.54 4.99 5.74
N VAL A 29 1.08 3.81 5.31
CA VAL A 29 0.85 3.51 3.88
C VAL A 29 -0.43 4.19 3.43
N VAL A 30 -0.33 5.06 2.43
CA VAL A 30 -1.47 5.87 1.97
C VAL A 30 -1.88 5.60 0.53
N ALA A 31 -0.97 5.03 -0.27
CA ALA A 31 -1.22 4.81 -1.69
C ALA A 31 -0.60 3.50 -2.19
N VAL A 32 -1.20 2.93 -3.24
CA VAL A 32 -0.64 1.84 -4.04
C VAL A 32 -0.85 2.12 -5.52
N ALA A 33 0.15 1.82 -6.36
CA ALA A 33 0.06 1.84 -7.82
C ALA A 33 0.57 0.52 -8.38
N ALA A 34 0.04 0.07 -9.52
CA ALA A 34 0.61 -1.03 -10.27
C ALA A 34 0.23 -0.91 -11.75
N ARG A 35 1.01 -1.55 -12.64
CA ARG A 35 0.71 -1.61 -14.08
C ARG A 35 -0.71 -2.10 -14.37
N ASP A 36 -1.20 -3.04 -13.56
CA ASP A 36 -2.57 -3.52 -13.64
C ASP A 36 -3.40 -2.78 -12.57
N ALA A 37 -4.29 -1.89 -13.02
CA ALA A 37 -5.14 -1.09 -12.15
C ALA A 37 -6.10 -1.95 -11.33
N GLY A 38 -6.62 -3.05 -11.90
CA GLY A 38 -7.50 -3.98 -11.18
C GLY A 38 -6.79 -4.67 -10.02
N ARG A 39 -5.52 -5.04 -10.24
CA ARG A 39 -4.65 -5.60 -9.20
C ARG A 39 -4.31 -4.56 -8.13
N ALA A 40 -4.05 -3.31 -8.50
CA ALA A 40 -3.82 -2.24 -7.54
C ALA A 40 -5.06 -1.98 -6.67
N ALA A 41 -6.25 -1.93 -7.27
CA ALA A 41 -7.51 -1.74 -6.56
C ALA A 41 -7.85 -2.91 -5.62
N ALA A 42 -7.72 -4.15 -6.10
CA ALA A 42 -7.93 -5.33 -5.27
C ALA A 42 -6.94 -5.38 -4.09
N TYR A 43 -5.69 -4.96 -4.31
CA TYR A 43 -4.68 -4.89 -3.27
C TYR A 43 -4.99 -3.80 -2.24
N ALA A 44 -5.43 -2.62 -2.68
CA ALA A 44 -5.84 -1.54 -1.80
C ALA A 44 -7.03 -1.95 -0.92
N ALA A 45 -8.06 -2.56 -1.51
CA ALA A 45 -9.23 -3.06 -0.78
C ALA A 45 -8.84 -4.14 0.24
N LYS A 46 -7.94 -5.07 -0.12
CA LYS A 46 -7.48 -6.13 0.77
C LYS A 46 -6.68 -5.62 1.97
N HIS A 47 -5.92 -4.54 1.79
CA HIS A 47 -4.99 -4.02 2.80
C HIS A 47 -5.42 -2.70 3.43
N ASP A 48 -6.62 -2.21 3.12
CA ASP A 48 -7.19 -0.96 3.62
C ASP A 48 -6.29 0.25 3.30
N ILE A 49 -5.87 0.36 2.03
CA ILE A 49 -5.05 1.46 1.54
C ILE A 49 -5.95 2.54 0.94
N GLN A 50 -5.77 3.77 1.42
CA GLN A 50 -6.68 4.89 1.12
C GLN A 50 -6.74 5.30 -0.36
N HIS A 51 -5.64 5.15 -1.10
CA HIS A 51 -5.54 5.63 -2.47
C HIS A 51 -4.95 4.58 -3.42
N VAL A 52 -5.54 4.49 -4.60
CA VAL A 52 -4.98 3.78 -5.75
C VAL A 52 -4.54 4.84 -6.74
N ALA A 53 -3.25 4.89 -7.04
CA ALA A 53 -2.70 5.80 -8.03
C ALA A 53 -2.61 5.10 -9.39
N ASP A 54 -2.87 5.87 -10.44
CA ASP A 54 -2.69 5.43 -11.81
C ASP A 54 -1.19 5.32 -12.13
N SER A 55 -0.84 4.31 -12.94
CA SER A 55 0.54 3.91 -13.21
C SER A 55 0.94 4.11 -14.66
#